data_AF-A0A2N0W141-F1
#
_entry.id   AF-A0A2N0W141-F1
#
_cell.length_a   1.000
_cell.length_b   1.000
_cell.length_c   1.000
_cell.angle_alpha   90.00
_cell.angle_beta   90.00
_cell.angle_gamma   90.00
#
_symmetry.space_group_name_H-M   'P 1'
#
loop_
_entity.id
_entity.type
_entity.pdbx_description
1 polymer ?
#
loop_
_entity_poly.entity_id
_entity_poly.type
_entity_poly.pdbx_seq_one_letter_code
_entity_poly.pdbx_strand_id
1 'polypeptide(L)'
;MKRFNKTLLASLLFVGCSHVALADMTDSAGQVIGTVPVIKGTDSGQTDHSVSFSNGHESGSTEAMSPGDKITLNYTFADAEGDTDVSKTTIKWYTTSDGKGADKTAISNDGKDSYILKETDAGRYLGVDITEKTSTGIPSKGLLIDVGDVSTNDTTDNIPNGPVVGGTIGVMIADSAAPTVNLIGKANSELLVGHTYQFKAWYDVNNNGTWDAGELEATSNYNYKWFFEGISATTDTAGGYAVSATNNKDLAIPATNAQATSVFATAGADGVQGYSLKVDYSPLLKSVRTVKSVRK
;
A
#
# COMPACT_ATOMS: atom_id res chain seq x y z
N MET A 1 97.47 -39.57 -62.21
CA MET A 1 96.61 -38.79 -61.28
C MET A 1 95.34 -39.62 -61.06
N LYS A 2 95.23 -40.35 -59.93
CA LYS A 2 94.45 -39.99 -58.71
C LYS A 2 92.95 -39.78 -59.02
N ARG A 3 91.95 -40.38 -58.35
CA ARG A 3 91.81 -41.42 -57.30
C ARG A 3 90.28 -41.54 -56.95
N PHE A 4 89.87 -42.69 -56.38
CA PHE A 4 88.74 -42.95 -55.43
C PHE A 4 87.25 -43.15 -55.88
N ASN A 5 86.84 -44.42 -55.99
CA ASN A 5 86.01 -45.28 -55.10
C ASN A 5 84.74 -44.80 -54.33
N LYS A 6 83.71 -45.68 -54.41
CA LYS A 6 82.70 -46.15 -53.40
C LYS A 6 81.29 -45.50 -53.27
N THR A 7 80.33 -46.44 -53.11
CA THR A 7 79.11 -46.46 -52.26
C THR A 7 77.77 -45.88 -52.76
N LEU A 8 76.88 -46.82 -53.12
CA LEU A 8 75.52 -47.07 -52.58
C LEU A 8 74.61 -45.87 -52.29
N LEU A 9 73.43 -45.80 -52.95
CA LEU A 9 72.19 -45.47 -52.25
C LEU A 9 70.94 -45.96 -53.01
N ALA A 10 70.25 -46.91 -52.40
CA ALA A 10 68.87 -47.27 -52.73
C ALA A 10 67.97 -46.07 -52.40
N SER A 11 67.16 -45.62 -53.37
CA SER A 11 66.04 -44.71 -53.09
C SER A 11 64.76 -45.51 -53.21
N LEU A 12 64.38 -46.13 -52.09
CA LEU A 12 63.04 -46.66 -51.87
C LEU A 12 62.10 -45.46 -51.91
N LEU A 13 61.27 -45.36 -52.95
CA LEU A 13 60.21 -44.36 -53.02
C LEU A 13 59.12 -44.78 -52.01
N PHE A 14 59.26 -44.34 -50.76
CA PHE A 14 58.14 -44.35 -49.83
C PHE A 14 57.13 -43.33 -50.37
N VAL A 15 56.10 -43.83 -51.06
CA VAL A 15 54.83 -43.12 -51.19
C VAL A 15 54.25 -43.08 -49.79
N GLY A 16 54.71 -42.11 -49.00
CA GLY A 16 54.02 -41.70 -47.80
C GLY A 16 52.67 -41.15 -48.23
N CYS A 17 51.62 -41.97 -48.14
CA CYS A 17 50.29 -41.46 -47.90
C CYS A 17 50.34 -40.74 -46.55
N SER A 18 50.78 -39.48 -46.55
CA SER A 18 50.41 -38.55 -45.51
C SER A 18 48.89 -38.46 -45.60
N HIS A 19 48.19 -39.16 -44.73
CA HIS A 19 46.79 -38.89 -44.46
C HIS A 19 46.74 -37.46 -43.96
N VAL A 20 46.49 -36.51 -44.86
CA VAL A 20 46.18 -35.14 -44.49
C VAL A 20 44.81 -35.24 -43.82
N ALA A 21 44.80 -35.28 -42.49
CA ALA A 21 43.56 -35.19 -41.73
C ALA A 21 43.02 -33.77 -41.94
N LEU A 22 42.10 -33.62 -42.89
CA LEU A 22 41.27 -32.43 -42.99
C LEU A 22 40.27 -32.51 -41.85
N ALA A 23 40.45 -31.67 -40.83
CA ALA A 23 39.41 -31.44 -39.85
C ALA A 23 38.29 -30.66 -40.56
N ASP A 24 37.22 -31.36 -40.90
CA ASP A 24 35.99 -30.74 -41.42
C ASP A 24 35.07 -30.47 -40.22
N MET A 25 34.48 -29.28 -40.19
CA MET A 25 33.51 -28.90 -39.15
C MET A 25 32.14 -28.91 -39.79
N THR A 26 31.14 -29.47 -39.11
CA THR A 26 29.75 -29.32 -39.56
C THR A 26 29.32 -27.86 -39.47
N ASP A 27 28.23 -27.50 -40.13
CA ASP A 27 27.53 -26.26 -39.83
C ASP A 27 27.10 -26.21 -38.34
N SER A 28 26.89 -25.00 -37.82
CA SER A 28 26.47 -24.82 -36.43
C SER A 28 25.08 -25.40 -36.16
N ALA A 29 24.97 -26.22 -35.12
CA ALA A 29 23.69 -26.52 -34.49
C ALA A 29 23.18 -25.31 -33.66
N GLY A 30 21.92 -25.34 -33.24
CA GLY A 30 21.26 -24.24 -32.53
C GLY A 30 21.93 -23.79 -31.22
N GLN A 31 21.34 -22.79 -30.57
CA GLN A 31 21.88 -22.27 -29.30
C GLN A 31 21.69 -23.26 -28.15
N VAL A 32 22.69 -23.32 -27.27
CA VAL A 32 22.59 -24.01 -25.98
C VAL A 32 21.83 -23.09 -25.02
N ILE A 33 20.78 -23.62 -24.39
CA ILE A 33 19.92 -22.91 -23.43
C ILE A 33 20.00 -23.58 -22.06
N GLY A 34 19.93 -22.78 -20.99
CA GLY A 34 19.92 -23.21 -19.59
C GLY A 34 18.51 -23.30 -19.01
N THR A 35 18.43 -23.32 -17.68
CA THR A 35 17.18 -23.29 -16.92
C THR A 35 16.61 -21.87 -16.81
N VAL A 36 15.32 -21.78 -16.52
CA VAL A 36 14.66 -20.50 -16.25
C VAL A 36 14.96 -20.12 -14.80
N PRO A 37 15.36 -18.87 -14.49
CA PRO A 37 15.56 -18.46 -13.11
C PRO A 37 14.26 -18.52 -12.30
N VAL A 38 14.34 -18.97 -11.06
CA VAL A 38 13.19 -19.11 -10.15
C VAL A 38 13.46 -18.42 -8.82
N ILE A 39 12.47 -17.69 -8.31
CA ILE A 39 12.46 -17.22 -6.92
C ILE A 39 11.37 -17.91 -6.10
N LYS A 40 11.58 -17.94 -4.79
CA LYS A 40 10.67 -18.58 -3.83
C LYS A 40 10.63 -17.81 -2.52
N GLY A 41 9.43 -17.61 -1.98
CA GLY A 41 9.22 -16.97 -0.67
C GLY A 41 9.98 -17.68 0.45
N THR A 42 10.34 -16.93 1.50
CA THR A 42 11.14 -17.45 2.62
C THR A 42 10.31 -18.12 3.71
N ASP A 43 9.00 -17.92 3.71
CA ASP A 43 8.11 -18.48 4.72
C ASP A 43 7.88 -19.98 4.52
N SER A 44 7.31 -20.62 5.54
CA SER A 44 7.07 -22.07 5.49
C SER A 44 6.00 -22.40 4.46
N GLY A 45 6.23 -23.42 3.63
CA GLY A 45 5.25 -23.91 2.66
C GLY A 45 5.17 -23.12 1.35
N GLN A 46 6.04 -22.12 1.15
CA GLN A 46 6.14 -21.36 -0.09
C GLN A 46 6.47 -22.28 -1.29
N THR A 47 5.96 -21.93 -2.48
CA THR A 47 6.20 -22.64 -3.74
C THR A 47 7.16 -21.86 -4.63
N ASP A 48 7.63 -22.48 -5.70
CA ASP A 48 8.33 -21.76 -6.75
C ASP A 48 7.43 -20.65 -7.31
N HIS A 49 8.06 -19.56 -7.75
CA HIS A 49 7.41 -18.36 -8.25
C HIS A 49 6.54 -17.64 -7.20
N SER A 50 7.02 -17.58 -5.96
CA SER A 50 6.36 -16.87 -4.87
C SER A 50 7.31 -15.89 -4.17
N VAL A 51 6.73 -15.00 -3.37
CA VAL A 51 7.44 -14.08 -2.47
C VAL A 51 6.78 -14.07 -1.10
N SER A 52 7.55 -13.70 -0.09
CA SER A 52 7.12 -13.53 1.29
C SER A 52 7.22 -12.07 1.69
N PHE A 53 6.43 -11.65 2.69
CA PHE A 53 6.48 -10.28 3.21
C PHE A 53 6.57 -10.25 4.73
N SER A 54 7.08 -9.14 5.26
CA SER A 54 7.04 -8.87 6.69
C SER A 54 6.84 -7.39 6.97
N ASN A 55 6.16 -7.08 8.07
CA ASN A 55 5.98 -5.71 8.57
C ASN A 55 6.88 -5.47 9.80
N GLY A 56 7.64 -4.36 9.80
CA GLY A 56 8.44 -3.94 10.96
C GLY A 56 7.62 -3.31 12.11
N HIS A 57 6.37 -2.92 11.86
CA HIS A 57 5.45 -2.27 12.81
C HIS A 57 6.04 -1.02 13.49
N GLU A 58 6.88 -0.27 12.80
CA GLU A 58 7.52 0.94 13.35
C GLU A 58 6.51 2.03 13.73
N SER A 59 5.29 2.00 13.18
CA SER A 59 4.18 2.86 13.63
C SER A 59 3.71 2.54 15.06
N GLY A 60 4.02 1.34 15.56
CA GLY A 60 3.49 0.76 16.80
C GLY A 60 2.14 0.06 16.63
N SER A 61 1.61 -0.03 15.41
CA SER A 61 0.35 -0.73 15.11
C SER A 61 0.59 -2.18 14.70
N THR A 62 -0.09 -3.11 15.37
CA THR A 62 -0.15 -4.53 14.97
C THR A 62 -1.55 -4.94 14.49
N GLU A 63 -2.51 -4.02 14.50
CA GLU A 63 -3.91 -4.26 14.10
C GLU A 63 -4.19 -3.79 12.67
N ALA A 64 -3.33 -2.93 12.12
CA ALA A 64 -3.40 -2.43 10.75
C ALA A 64 -2.01 -2.00 10.26
N MET A 65 -1.72 -2.20 8.98
CA MET A 65 -0.61 -1.52 8.32
C MET A 65 -0.81 -0.01 8.45
N SER A 66 0.19 0.73 8.92
CA SER A 66 0.06 2.17 9.17
C SER A 66 1.25 2.96 8.64
N PRO A 67 1.10 4.25 8.32
CA PRO A 67 2.23 5.10 7.95
C PRO A 67 3.38 5.00 8.97
N GLY A 68 4.60 4.86 8.45
CA GLY A 68 5.82 4.61 9.21
C GLY A 68 6.25 3.13 9.25
N ASP A 69 5.33 2.18 9.07
CA ASP A 69 5.66 0.76 8.97
C ASP A 69 6.54 0.46 7.76
N LYS A 70 7.57 -0.37 7.95
CA LYS A 70 8.41 -0.88 6.88
C LYS A 70 7.96 -2.26 6.43
N ILE A 71 7.43 -2.35 5.23
CA ILE A 71 7.09 -3.62 4.57
C ILE A 71 8.33 -4.11 3.81
N THR A 72 8.73 -5.36 4.04
CA THR A 72 9.92 -5.98 3.42
C THR A 72 9.51 -7.19 2.59
N LEU A 73 9.96 -7.25 1.33
CA LEU A 73 9.82 -8.37 0.40
C LEU A 73 11.00 -9.32 0.58
N ASN A 74 10.72 -10.60 0.83
CA ASN A 74 11.69 -11.66 1.08
C ASN A 74 11.54 -12.79 0.06
N TYR A 75 12.68 -13.24 -0.50
CA TYR A 75 12.73 -14.41 -1.38
C TYR A 75 14.11 -15.07 -1.33
N THR A 76 14.16 -16.32 -1.77
CA THR A 76 15.37 -17.06 -2.13
C THR A 76 15.41 -17.27 -3.64
N PHE A 77 16.60 -17.40 -4.21
CA PHE A 77 16.82 -17.57 -5.63
C PHE A 77 17.43 -18.93 -5.92
N ALA A 78 16.98 -19.58 -6.98
CA ALA A 78 17.54 -20.84 -7.46
C ALA A 78 17.76 -20.78 -8.98
N ASP A 79 18.95 -21.22 -9.40
CA ASP A 79 19.35 -21.41 -10.79
C ASP A 79 20.31 -22.60 -10.88
N ALA A 80 20.08 -23.51 -11.82
CA ALA A 80 20.84 -24.76 -11.90
C ALA A 80 22.26 -24.56 -12.44
N GLU A 81 22.46 -23.51 -13.24
CA GLU A 81 23.74 -23.19 -13.88
C GLU A 81 24.63 -22.29 -13.00
N GLY A 82 24.08 -21.71 -11.93
CA GLY A 82 24.78 -20.83 -11.00
C GLY A 82 24.83 -19.37 -11.45
N ASP A 83 23.91 -18.96 -12.31
CA ASP A 83 23.76 -17.56 -12.73
C ASP A 83 23.42 -16.66 -11.53
N THR A 84 23.90 -15.42 -11.55
CA THR A 84 23.71 -14.49 -10.43
C THR A 84 22.34 -13.84 -10.46
N ASP A 85 21.64 -13.86 -9.33
CA ASP A 85 20.37 -13.16 -9.13
C ASP A 85 20.49 -11.63 -9.29
N VAL A 86 19.64 -11.06 -10.13
CA VAL A 86 19.43 -9.60 -10.23
C VAL A 86 17.94 -9.24 -10.23
N SER A 87 17.07 -10.12 -9.72
CA SER A 87 15.61 -9.96 -9.64
C SER A 87 15.22 -8.71 -8.85
N LYS A 88 16.01 -8.33 -7.82
CA LYS A 88 15.80 -7.07 -7.07
C LYS A 88 15.70 -5.85 -7.98
N THR A 89 16.44 -5.79 -9.10
CA THR A 89 16.41 -4.66 -10.04
C THR A 89 15.08 -4.46 -10.77
N THR A 90 14.17 -5.43 -10.65
CA THR A 90 12.87 -5.44 -11.30
C THR A 90 11.72 -5.10 -10.35
N ILE A 91 11.99 -4.98 -9.05
CA ILE A 91 10.97 -4.70 -8.04
C ILE A 91 10.33 -3.35 -8.29
N LYS A 92 9.00 -3.31 -8.35
CA LYS A 92 8.18 -2.10 -8.45
C LYS A 92 7.04 -2.14 -7.45
N TRP A 93 7.09 -1.24 -6.47
CA TRP A 93 6.00 -1.05 -5.52
C TRP A 93 4.91 -0.15 -6.11
N TYR A 94 3.66 -0.42 -5.75
CA TYR A 94 2.53 0.38 -6.18
C TYR A 94 1.41 0.34 -5.13
N THR A 95 0.43 1.23 -5.26
CA THR A 95 -0.82 1.16 -4.49
C THR A 95 -2.05 1.02 -5.37
N THR A 96 -3.08 0.34 -4.88
CA THR A 96 -4.39 0.15 -5.55
C THR A 96 -5.53 0.57 -4.62
N SER A 97 -6.71 0.85 -5.17
CA SER A 97 -7.89 1.15 -4.36
C SER A 97 -8.59 -0.09 -3.81
N ASP A 98 -8.36 -1.27 -4.39
CA ASP A 98 -9.11 -2.49 -4.08
C ASP A 98 -8.26 -3.75 -3.85
N GLY A 99 -6.93 -3.65 -3.92
CA GLY A 99 -6.02 -4.79 -3.76
C GLY A 99 -5.95 -5.73 -4.97
N LYS A 100 -6.57 -5.38 -6.11
CA LYS A 100 -6.70 -6.27 -7.28
C LYS A 100 -5.87 -5.86 -8.49
N GLY A 101 -5.07 -4.80 -8.40
CA GLY A 101 -4.11 -4.43 -9.44
C GLY A 101 -4.70 -3.70 -10.66
N ALA A 102 -5.96 -3.28 -10.65
CA ALA A 102 -6.58 -2.60 -11.80
C ALA A 102 -6.16 -1.12 -11.94
N ASP A 103 -5.98 -0.42 -10.81
CA ASP A 103 -5.69 1.02 -10.72
C ASP A 103 -4.30 1.31 -10.12
N LYS A 104 -3.28 0.52 -10.51
CA LYS A 104 -1.92 0.64 -9.97
C LYS A 104 -1.40 2.07 -10.07
N THR A 105 -1.11 2.65 -8.92
CA THR A 105 -0.39 3.92 -8.79
C THR A 105 1.05 3.63 -8.37
N ALA A 106 2.01 3.91 -9.25
CA ALA A 106 3.41 3.57 -9.01
C ALA A 106 4.00 4.39 -7.85
N ILE A 107 4.77 3.72 -6.99
CA ILE A 107 5.59 4.34 -5.94
C ILE A 107 7.01 4.49 -6.48
N SER A 108 7.61 5.67 -6.33
CA SER A 108 9.02 5.90 -6.67
C SER A 108 9.97 5.21 -5.68
N ASN A 109 10.08 3.88 -5.76
CA ASN A 109 10.89 3.01 -4.90
C ASN A 109 11.46 1.79 -5.66
N ASP A 110 11.71 1.96 -6.96
CA ASP A 110 12.16 0.89 -7.84
C ASP A 110 13.47 0.25 -7.34
N GLY A 111 13.54 -1.07 -7.45
CA GLY A 111 14.75 -1.82 -7.13
C GLY A 111 15.00 -2.05 -5.64
N LYS A 112 14.07 -1.65 -4.77
CA LYS A 112 14.16 -1.81 -3.31
C LYS A 112 13.28 -2.94 -2.83
N ASP A 113 13.85 -3.80 -1.99
CA ASP A 113 13.17 -4.92 -1.33
C ASP A 113 12.36 -4.49 -0.10
N SER A 114 12.27 -3.20 0.19
CA SER A 114 11.44 -2.68 1.27
C SER A 114 10.85 -1.33 0.92
N TYR A 115 9.68 -1.06 1.51
CA TYR A 115 8.96 0.20 1.40
C TYR A 115 8.47 0.65 2.78
N ILE A 116 8.69 1.92 3.11
CA ILE A 116 8.13 2.54 4.32
C ILE A 116 6.82 3.20 3.93
N LEU A 117 5.73 2.77 4.54
CA LEU A 117 4.40 3.32 4.31
C LEU A 117 4.37 4.81 4.64
N LYS A 118 3.77 5.59 3.76
CA LYS A 118 3.63 7.03 3.89
C LYS A 118 2.19 7.38 4.26
N GLU A 119 2.02 8.59 4.77
CA GLU A 119 0.72 9.22 5.01
C GLU A 119 -0.19 9.13 3.77
N THR A 120 0.39 9.32 2.59
CA THR A 120 -0.32 9.30 1.30
C THR A 120 -0.79 7.91 0.85
N ASP A 121 -0.33 6.84 1.50
CA ASP A 121 -0.74 5.48 1.18
C ASP A 121 -2.02 5.07 1.93
N ALA A 122 -2.43 5.86 2.93
CA ALA A 122 -3.62 5.59 3.72
C ALA A 122 -4.88 5.44 2.86
N GLY A 123 -5.70 4.45 3.21
CA GLY A 123 -6.88 4.02 2.47
C GLY A 123 -6.58 3.18 1.22
N ARG A 124 -5.31 2.96 0.86
CA ARG A 124 -4.91 2.17 -0.31
C ARG A 124 -4.28 0.84 0.10
N TYR A 125 -4.31 -0.12 -0.82
CA TYR A 125 -3.64 -1.41 -0.68
C TYR A 125 -2.25 -1.34 -1.30
N LEU A 126 -1.25 -1.86 -0.59
CA LEU A 126 0.13 -1.94 -1.09
C LEU A 126 0.29 -3.22 -1.92
N GLY A 127 0.84 -3.08 -3.13
CA GLY A 127 1.20 -4.20 -4.00
C GLY A 127 2.62 -4.07 -4.54
N VAL A 128 3.09 -5.15 -5.17
CA VAL A 128 4.43 -5.20 -5.75
C VAL A 128 4.49 -6.12 -6.97
N ASP A 129 5.25 -5.68 -7.97
CA ASP A 129 5.67 -6.50 -9.11
C ASP A 129 7.15 -6.87 -8.94
N ILE A 130 7.50 -8.13 -9.20
CA ILE A 130 8.90 -8.59 -9.32
C ILE A 130 9.03 -9.59 -10.47
N THR A 131 10.06 -9.45 -11.29
CA THR A 131 10.40 -10.39 -12.36
C THR A 131 11.66 -11.16 -12.01
N GLU A 132 11.58 -12.47 -12.06
CA GLU A 132 12.73 -13.38 -11.91
C GLU A 132 13.78 -13.04 -12.98
N LYS A 133 15.02 -12.81 -12.55
CA LYS A 133 16.06 -12.33 -13.47
C LYS A 133 17.47 -12.68 -13.03
N THR A 134 18.27 -13.12 -14.00
CA THR A 134 19.71 -13.36 -13.85
C THR A 134 20.55 -12.33 -14.59
N SER A 135 21.82 -12.20 -14.21
CA SER A 135 22.79 -11.35 -14.91
C SER A 135 23.30 -11.97 -16.22
N THR A 136 23.32 -13.30 -16.29
CA THR A 136 23.81 -14.12 -17.39
C THR A 136 22.81 -15.23 -17.73
N GLY A 137 23.12 -16.04 -18.75
CA GLY A 137 22.27 -17.16 -19.15
C GLY A 137 21.22 -16.82 -20.21
N ILE A 138 20.74 -17.87 -20.86
CA ILE A 138 19.60 -17.83 -21.79
C ILE A 138 18.68 -18.98 -21.36
N PRO A 139 17.46 -18.71 -20.86
CA PRO A 139 16.85 -17.39 -20.68
C PRO A 139 17.32 -16.65 -19.42
N SER A 140 17.47 -15.32 -19.50
CA SER A 140 17.86 -14.48 -18.35
C SER A 140 16.68 -13.89 -17.56
N LYS A 141 15.45 -14.29 -17.91
CA LYS A 141 14.20 -13.83 -17.27
C LYS A 141 13.25 -15.01 -17.09
N GLY A 142 12.59 -15.04 -15.93
CA GLY A 142 11.53 -15.98 -15.61
C GLY A 142 10.16 -15.28 -15.53
N LEU A 143 9.36 -15.68 -14.55
CA LEU A 143 8.00 -15.21 -14.34
C LEU A 143 7.97 -13.79 -13.77
N LEU A 144 6.94 -13.03 -14.16
CA LEU A 144 6.48 -11.85 -13.43
C LEU A 144 5.54 -12.30 -12.31
N ILE A 145 5.93 -12.05 -11.07
CA ILE A 145 5.10 -12.26 -9.89
C ILE A 145 4.47 -10.91 -9.55
N ASP A 146 3.14 -10.88 -9.58
CA ASP A 146 2.31 -9.70 -9.29
C ASP A 146 1.50 -9.97 -8.02
N VAL A 147 1.80 -9.22 -6.95
CA VAL A 147 1.08 -9.26 -5.69
C VAL A 147 0.25 -7.99 -5.56
N GLY A 148 -1.05 -8.11 -5.83
CA GLY A 148 -2.02 -7.00 -5.79
C GLY A 148 -2.21 -6.37 -4.42
N ASP A 149 -2.10 -7.19 -3.37
CA ASP A 149 -2.27 -6.82 -1.97
C ASP A 149 -1.35 -7.68 -1.09
N VAL A 150 -0.30 -7.07 -0.56
CA VAL A 150 0.67 -7.75 0.32
C VAL A 150 0.01 -8.33 1.58
N SER A 151 -1.10 -7.74 2.05
CA SER A 151 -1.78 -8.15 3.29
C SER A 151 -2.60 -9.43 3.17
N THR A 152 -2.75 -9.94 1.94
CA THR A 152 -3.43 -11.22 1.67
C THR A 152 -2.51 -12.27 1.04
N ASN A 153 -1.22 -11.95 0.89
CA ASN A 153 -0.24 -12.82 0.25
C ASN A 153 -0.01 -14.12 1.05
N ASP A 154 0.12 -14.00 2.38
CA ASP A 154 0.28 -15.15 3.27
C ASP A 154 -0.49 -14.92 4.59
N THR A 155 -1.41 -15.82 4.92
CA THR A 155 -2.20 -15.71 6.17
C THR A 155 -1.40 -15.99 7.44
N THR A 156 -0.15 -16.43 7.31
CA THR A 156 0.74 -16.77 8.43
C THR A 156 1.82 -15.74 8.68
N ASP A 157 1.90 -14.69 7.84
CA ASP A 157 2.80 -13.58 8.05
C ASP A 157 2.34 -12.67 9.21
N ASN A 158 3.09 -11.59 9.45
CA ASN A 158 2.76 -10.60 10.47
C ASN A 158 2.09 -9.35 9.90
N ILE A 159 1.51 -9.42 8.70
CA ILE A 159 0.89 -8.29 8.02
C ILE A 159 -0.61 -8.28 8.33
N PRO A 160 -1.13 -7.22 8.96
CA PRO A 160 -2.57 -7.10 9.18
C PRO A 160 -3.30 -6.94 7.84
N ASN A 161 -4.38 -7.69 7.66
CA ASN A 161 -5.23 -7.63 6.46
C ASN A 161 -5.88 -6.24 6.32
N GLY A 162 -5.91 -5.74 5.08
CA GLY A 162 -6.64 -4.53 4.72
C GLY A 162 -5.76 -3.42 4.11
N PRO A 163 -6.36 -2.27 3.79
CA PRO A 163 -5.60 -1.14 3.30
C PRO A 163 -4.72 -0.56 4.41
N VAL A 164 -3.79 0.31 4.03
CA VAL A 164 -3.05 1.12 5.00
C VAL A 164 -4.03 2.00 5.77
N VAL A 165 -3.98 1.98 7.10
CA VAL A 165 -4.84 2.80 7.96
C VAL A 165 -4.02 3.79 8.75
N GLY A 166 -4.55 5.01 8.88
CA GLY A 166 -3.94 6.08 9.66
C GLY A 166 -3.60 7.26 8.76
N GLY A 167 -2.62 8.04 9.19
CA GLY A 167 -2.16 9.22 8.50
C GLY A 167 -2.83 10.52 8.96
N THR A 168 -2.71 11.58 8.16
CA THR A 168 -3.34 12.88 8.43
C THR A 168 -4.82 12.82 8.10
N ILE A 169 -5.66 13.27 9.03
CA ILE A 169 -7.10 13.10 8.95
C ILE A 169 -7.76 14.47 8.93
N GLY A 170 -8.48 14.73 7.85
CA GLY A 170 -9.42 15.83 7.77
C GLY A 170 -10.75 15.43 8.38
N VAL A 171 -11.44 16.40 8.98
CA VAL A 171 -12.79 16.22 9.53
C VAL A 171 -13.70 17.35 9.11
N MET A 172 -14.97 17.03 8.91
CA MET A 172 -16.01 18.01 8.64
C MET A 172 -17.34 17.62 9.27
N ILE A 173 -18.10 18.66 9.60
CA ILE A 173 -19.54 18.58 9.75
C ILE A 173 -20.11 19.14 8.46
N ALA A 174 -20.92 18.36 7.76
CA ALA A 174 -21.58 18.78 6.53
C ALA A 174 -23.10 18.64 6.68
N ASP A 175 -23.85 19.55 6.06
CA ASP A 175 -25.28 19.36 5.89
C ASP A 175 -25.52 18.27 4.83
N SER A 176 -26.43 17.34 5.07
CA SER A 176 -26.85 16.35 4.06
C SER A 176 -27.32 16.98 2.74
N ALA A 177 -27.84 18.22 2.77
CA ALA A 177 -28.21 18.99 1.58
C ALA A 177 -27.00 19.59 0.83
N ALA A 178 -25.84 19.70 1.49
CA ALA A 178 -24.59 20.21 0.94
C ALA A 178 -23.39 19.37 1.45
N PRO A 179 -23.32 18.07 1.07
CA PRO A 179 -22.50 17.06 1.75
C PRO A 179 -20.98 17.23 1.58
N THR A 180 -20.54 18.21 0.79
CA THR A 180 -19.13 18.55 0.51
C THR A 180 -18.69 19.85 1.17
N VAL A 181 -19.61 20.59 1.82
CA VAL A 181 -19.30 21.87 2.46
C VAL A 181 -18.91 21.61 3.91
N ASN A 182 -17.63 21.80 4.24
CA ASN A 182 -17.18 21.74 5.64
C ASN A 182 -17.69 22.95 6.42
N LEU A 183 -18.47 22.73 7.48
CA LEU A 183 -19.02 23.78 8.34
C LEU A 183 -18.13 24.11 9.54
N ILE A 184 -17.13 23.28 9.84
CA ILE A 184 -16.25 23.46 11.01
C ILE A 184 -15.41 24.73 10.85
N GLY A 185 -15.32 25.54 11.93
CA GLY A 185 -14.40 26.67 12.03
C GLY A 185 -14.72 27.88 11.16
N LYS A 186 -15.86 27.89 10.44
CA LYS A 186 -16.28 29.04 9.64
C LYS A 186 -17.16 29.98 10.46
N ALA A 187 -16.81 31.27 10.46
CA ALA A 187 -17.50 32.31 11.23
C ALA A 187 -18.99 32.51 10.84
N ASN A 188 -19.36 32.16 9.60
CA ASN A 188 -20.72 32.31 9.07
C ASN A 188 -21.40 30.95 8.80
N SER A 189 -20.94 29.86 9.42
CA SER A 189 -21.67 28.59 9.35
C SER A 189 -22.94 28.70 10.17
N GLU A 190 -24.08 28.82 9.49
CA GLU A 190 -25.39 28.73 10.13
C GLU A 190 -25.87 27.28 10.11
N LEU A 191 -26.30 26.79 11.27
CA LEU A 191 -26.95 25.50 11.40
C LEU A 191 -28.46 25.72 11.51
N LEU A 192 -29.21 25.00 10.70
CA LEU A 192 -30.66 25.14 10.56
C LEU A 192 -31.38 24.01 11.29
N VAL A 193 -32.47 24.37 11.98
CA VAL A 193 -33.39 23.38 12.53
C VAL A 193 -34.11 22.64 11.41
N GLY A 194 -34.43 21.36 11.61
CA GLY A 194 -35.06 20.49 10.61
C GLY A 194 -34.08 19.89 9.59
N HIS A 195 -32.79 20.25 9.64
CA HIS A 195 -31.75 19.71 8.76
C HIS A 195 -31.07 18.48 9.37
N THR A 196 -30.37 17.72 8.53
CA THR A 196 -29.58 16.56 8.96
C THR A 196 -28.11 16.81 8.69
N TYR A 197 -27.28 16.65 9.73
CA TYR A 197 -25.84 16.87 9.66
C TYR A 197 -25.08 15.56 9.73
N GLN A 198 -24.02 15.47 8.94
CA GLN A 198 -23.15 14.31 8.81
C GLN A 198 -21.77 14.66 9.36
N PHE A 199 -21.21 13.77 10.18
CA PHE A 199 -19.79 13.81 10.50
C PHE A 199 -19.05 13.00 9.44
N LYS A 200 -18.03 13.60 8.83
CA LYS A 200 -17.21 12.93 7.83
C LYS A 200 -15.75 13.12 8.16
N ALA A 201 -15.00 12.03 8.08
CA ALA A 201 -13.54 12.03 8.16
C ALA A 201 -12.97 11.50 6.85
N TRP A 202 -11.82 12.00 6.44
CA TRP A 202 -11.12 11.52 5.24
C TRP A 202 -9.62 11.51 5.49
N TYR A 203 -8.90 10.73 4.68
CA TYR A 203 -7.44 10.80 4.63
C TYR A 203 -7.05 12.08 3.89
N ASP A 204 -6.58 13.09 4.63
CA ASP A 204 -6.16 14.39 4.11
C ASP A 204 -4.71 14.27 3.63
N VAL A 205 -4.58 13.75 2.41
CA VAL A 205 -3.31 13.30 1.81
C VAL A 205 -2.36 14.48 1.61
N ASN A 206 -2.91 15.68 1.36
CA ASN A 206 -2.14 16.89 1.11
C ASN A 206 -2.09 17.85 2.31
N ASN A 207 -2.74 17.50 3.43
CA ASN A 207 -2.79 18.25 4.69
C ASN A 207 -3.31 19.69 4.50
N ASN A 208 -4.32 19.87 3.66
CA ASN A 208 -4.94 21.18 3.40
C ASN A 208 -6.26 21.39 4.15
N GLY A 209 -6.76 20.39 4.88
CA GLY A 209 -8.00 20.46 5.64
C GLY A 209 -9.28 20.56 4.79
N THR A 210 -9.18 20.29 3.50
CA THR A 210 -10.28 20.28 2.51
C THR A 210 -10.40 18.89 1.93
N TRP A 211 -11.63 18.39 1.76
CA TRP A 211 -11.81 17.12 1.09
C TRP A 211 -11.75 17.32 -0.43
N ASP A 212 -10.65 16.86 -1.02
CA ASP A 212 -10.37 16.95 -2.45
C ASP A 212 -10.79 15.68 -3.22
N ALA A 213 -10.95 15.83 -4.53
CA ALA A 213 -11.22 14.69 -5.41
C ALA A 213 -10.06 13.69 -5.37
N GLY A 214 -10.38 12.42 -5.09
CA GLY A 214 -9.40 11.34 -4.97
C GLY A 214 -9.01 11.00 -3.54
N GLU A 215 -9.37 11.83 -2.55
CA GLU A 215 -9.22 11.48 -1.14
C GLU A 215 -10.34 10.54 -0.69
N LEU A 216 -9.98 9.56 0.13
CA LEU A 216 -10.86 8.48 0.54
C LEU A 216 -11.52 8.80 1.88
N GLU A 217 -12.82 8.50 1.97
CA GLU A 217 -13.58 8.63 3.20
C GLU A 217 -13.09 7.60 4.25
N ALA A 218 -12.88 8.07 5.46
CA ALA A 218 -12.38 7.30 6.60
C ALA A 218 -13.34 7.29 7.79
N THR A 219 -14.55 7.85 7.67
CA THR A 219 -15.53 8.01 8.77
C THR A 219 -15.79 6.70 9.52
N SER A 220 -15.89 5.57 8.80
CA SER A 220 -16.13 4.25 9.39
C SER A 220 -15.02 3.76 10.34
N ASN A 221 -13.84 4.39 10.29
CA ASN A 221 -12.70 4.06 11.15
C ASN A 221 -12.74 4.80 12.49
N TYR A 222 -13.82 5.56 12.77
CA TYR A 222 -13.98 6.35 13.98
C TYR A 222 -15.28 6.03 14.69
N ASN A 223 -15.22 6.00 16.02
CA ASN A 223 -16.39 6.26 16.84
C ASN A 223 -16.57 7.77 16.98
N TYR A 224 -17.81 8.24 17.03
CA TYR A 224 -18.11 9.64 17.26
C TYR A 224 -19.44 9.87 17.99
N LYS A 225 -19.49 11.01 18.67
CA LYS A 225 -20.65 11.52 19.41
C LYS A 225 -20.84 13.00 19.11
N TRP A 226 -22.09 13.39 18.94
CA TRP A 226 -22.44 14.79 18.78
C TRP A 226 -22.43 15.51 20.12
N PHE A 227 -21.96 16.75 20.11
CA PHE A 227 -21.90 17.61 21.28
C PHE A 227 -22.45 18.99 20.93
N PHE A 228 -23.47 19.43 21.65
CA PHE A 228 -24.00 20.78 21.59
C PHE A 228 -23.14 21.66 22.49
N GLU A 229 -22.33 22.54 21.90
CA GLU A 229 -21.46 23.45 22.65
C GLU A 229 -22.15 24.79 22.93
N GLY A 230 -21.86 25.36 24.10
CA GLY A 230 -22.24 26.71 24.47
C GLY A 230 -23.44 26.73 25.41
N ILE A 231 -24.26 27.76 25.27
CA ILE A 231 -25.49 27.98 26.03
C ILE A 231 -26.64 28.18 25.04
N SER A 232 -27.85 27.83 25.48
CA SER A 232 -29.06 28.08 24.69
C SER A 232 -29.28 29.58 24.45
N ALA A 233 -30.02 29.92 23.40
CA ALA A 233 -30.19 31.31 22.95
C ALA A 233 -30.79 32.28 23.99
N THR A 234 -31.72 31.84 24.86
CA THR A 234 -32.41 32.75 25.79
C THR A 234 -32.51 32.24 27.22
N THR A 235 -32.42 30.93 27.44
CA THR A 235 -32.63 30.30 28.76
C THR A 235 -31.33 29.97 29.50
N ASP A 236 -30.17 30.34 28.96
CA ASP A 236 -28.83 30.07 29.50
C ASP A 236 -28.59 28.59 29.89
N THR A 237 -29.32 27.66 29.28
CA THR A 237 -29.16 26.22 29.51
C THR A 237 -27.84 25.76 28.90
N ALA A 238 -26.97 25.15 29.71
CA ALA A 238 -25.68 24.65 29.25
C ALA A 238 -25.83 23.52 28.21
N GLY A 239 -24.90 23.50 27.25
CA GLY A 239 -24.79 22.44 26.25
C GLY A 239 -24.30 21.10 26.83
N GLY A 240 -24.21 20.10 25.97
CA GLY A 240 -23.80 18.74 26.36
C GLY A 240 -23.85 17.74 25.21
N TYR A 241 -23.58 16.48 25.52
CA TYR A 241 -23.67 15.40 24.55
C TYR A 241 -25.11 15.18 24.08
N ALA A 242 -25.27 14.91 22.78
CA ALA A 242 -26.49 14.37 22.23
C ALA A 242 -26.81 12.98 22.83
N VAL A 243 -28.05 12.53 22.66
CA VAL A 243 -28.47 11.21 23.14
C VAL A 243 -27.69 10.09 22.44
N SER A 244 -27.42 9.01 23.17
CA SER A 244 -26.59 7.89 22.68
C SER A 244 -27.15 7.19 21.44
N ALA A 245 -28.45 7.30 21.17
CA ALA A 245 -29.09 6.78 19.96
C ALA A 245 -28.55 7.42 18.66
N THR A 246 -27.92 8.60 18.76
CA THR A 246 -27.28 9.34 17.66
C THR A 246 -25.79 9.04 17.50
N ASN A 247 -25.18 8.25 18.40
CA ASN A 247 -23.77 7.87 18.30
C ASN A 247 -23.53 7.13 16.99
N ASN A 248 -22.45 7.48 16.29
CA ASN A 248 -22.05 6.90 15.01
C ASN A 248 -23.15 7.00 13.92
N LYS A 249 -24.01 8.04 13.99
CA LYS A 249 -25.07 8.30 13.02
C LYS A 249 -25.14 9.77 12.65
N ASP A 250 -25.76 10.05 11.51
CA ASP A 250 -26.15 11.41 11.13
C ASP A 250 -27.12 12.00 12.18
N LEU A 251 -26.99 13.30 12.43
CA LEU A 251 -27.81 14.02 13.41
C LEU A 251 -28.89 14.83 12.70
N ALA A 252 -30.12 14.34 12.76
CA ALA A 252 -31.30 15.12 12.37
C ALA A 252 -31.63 16.13 13.48
N ILE A 253 -31.37 17.42 13.26
CA ILE A 253 -31.72 18.49 14.18
C ILE A 253 -33.24 18.71 14.11
N PRO A 254 -33.98 18.57 15.22
CA PRO A 254 -35.43 18.69 15.19
C PRO A 254 -35.90 20.08 14.74
N ALA A 255 -36.99 20.13 13.99
CA ALA A 255 -37.56 21.39 13.47
C ALA A 255 -38.23 22.24 14.56
N THR A 256 -38.55 21.65 15.72
CA THR A 256 -39.27 22.34 16.80
C THR A 256 -38.63 22.09 18.16
N ASN A 257 -38.73 23.06 19.06
CA ASN A 257 -38.19 22.95 20.42
C ASN A 257 -38.83 21.81 21.21
N ALA A 258 -40.12 21.52 20.97
CA ALA A 258 -40.83 20.42 21.60
C ALA A 258 -40.24 19.03 21.29
N GLN A 259 -39.55 18.89 20.15
CA GLN A 259 -38.93 17.65 19.71
C GLN A 259 -37.44 17.55 20.09
N ALA A 260 -36.84 18.62 20.61
CA ALA A 260 -35.41 18.72 20.89
C ALA A 260 -34.88 17.62 21.82
N THR A 261 -35.71 17.18 22.79
CA THR A 261 -35.36 16.12 23.75
C THR A 261 -35.10 14.76 23.10
N SER A 262 -35.57 14.55 21.86
CA SER A 262 -35.27 13.34 21.09
C SER A 262 -33.80 13.22 20.67
N VAL A 263 -33.07 14.34 20.60
CA VAL A 263 -31.64 14.37 20.25
C VAL A 263 -30.75 14.94 21.34
N PHE A 264 -31.30 15.77 22.24
CA PHE A 264 -30.58 16.36 23.35
C PHE A 264 -31.44 16.29 24.61
N ALA A 265 -31.23 15.27 25.45
CA ALA A 265 -32.13 14.94 26.57
C ALA A 265 -32.35 16.10 27.56
N THR A 266 -31.37 17.00 27.72
CA THR A 266 -31.42 18.16 28.62
C THR A 266 -31.88 19.44 27.91
N ALA A 267 -32.42 19.36 26.69
CA ALA A 267 -32.93 20.51 25.97
C ALA A 267 -33.99 21.27 26.77
N GLY A 268 -33.79 22.59 26.90
CA GLY A 268 -34.71 23.51 27.57
C GLY A 268 -35.79 24.07 26.64
N ALA A 269 -36.38 25.21 27.00
CA ALA A 269 -37.45 25.85 26.21
C ALA A 269 -36.97 26.31 24.81
N ASP A 270 -35.68 26.62 24.67
CA ASP A 270 -35.03 26.95 23.39
C ASP A 270 -34.77 25.71 22.51
N GLY A 271 -35.03 24.50 23.02
CA GLY A 271 -34.68 23.26 22.36
C GLY A 271 -33.17 23.13 22.16
N VAL A 272 -32.73 23.16 20.90
CA VAL A 272 -31.31 23.10 20.50
C VAL A 272 -30.80 24.43 19.92
N GLN A 273 -31.59 25.50 19.99
CA GLN A 273 -31.20 26.80 19.43
C GLN A 273 -30.20 27.54 20.33
N GLY A 274 -29.20 28.18 19.72
CA GLY A 274 -28.11 28.91 20.39
C GLY A 274 -26.82 28.10 20.55
N TYR A 275 -26.90 26.77 20.50
CA TYR A 275 -25.72 25.92 20.55
C TYR A 275 -24.97 25.87 19.21
N SER A 276 -23.65 25.73 19.29
CA SER A 276 -22.82 25.28 18.17
C SER A 276 -22.72 23.75 18.18
N LEU A 277 -22.41 23.14 17.03
CA LEU A 277 -22.26 21.68 16.92
C LEU A 277 -20.79 21.28 16.88
N LYS A 278 -20.43 20.30 17.71
CA LYS A 278 -19.13 19.64 17.76
C LYS A 278 -19.28 18.13 17.64
N VAL A 279 -18.18 17.48 17.29
CA VAL A 279 -18.07 16.03 17.28
C VAL A 279 -16.89 15.63 18.17
N ASP A 280 -17.18 14.81 19.17
CA ASP A 280 -16.15 14.07 19.91
C ASP A 280 -15.93 12.75 19.18
N TYR A 281 -14.74 12.55 18.61
CA TYR A 281 -14.41 11.37 17.81
C TYR A 281 -13.12 10.69 18.27
N SER A 282 -13.07 9.37 18.13
CA SER A 282 -11.91 8.55 18.46
C SER A 282 -11.70 7.44 17.43
N PRO A 283 -10.44 7.15 17.04
CA PRO A 283 -10.16 6.07 16.10
C PRO A 283 -10.54 4.72 16.71
N LEU A 284 -11.04 3.81 15.87
CA LEU A 284 -11.35 2.42 16.26
C LEU A 284 -10.07 1.61 16.50
N LEU A 285 -9.00 1.90 15.75
CA LEU A 285 -7.70 1.29 15.95
C LEU A 285 -7.00 1.90 17.16
N LYS A 286 -6.66 1.07 18.15
CA LYS A 286 -6.11 1.52 19.44
C LYS A 286 -4.69 2.09 19.32
N SER A 287 -4.00 1.79 18.22
CA SER A 287 -2.60 2.16 17.94
C SER A 287 -2.44 3.44 17.11
N VAL A 288 -3.49 3.92 16.42
CA VAL A 288 -3.46 5.21 15.72
C VAL A 288 -3.56 6.30 16.79
N ARG A 289 -2.40 6.73 17.31
CA ARG A 289 -2.35 7.83 18.30
C ARG A 289 -3.14 9.00 17.73
N THR A 290 -4.15 9.43 18.48
CA THR A 290 -4.89 10.65 18.25
C THR A 290 -3.87 11.75 17.95
N VAL A 291 -3.97 12.34 16.76
CA VAL A 291 -3.19 13.50 16.34
C VAL A 291 -3.15 14.43 17.54
N LYS A 292 -1.96 14.70 18.08
CA LYS A 292 -1.80 15.76 19.08
C LYS A 292 -2.36 17.00 18.44
N SER A 293 -3.53 17.45 18.91
CA SER A 293 -4.10 18.76 18.62
C SER A 293 -2.93 19.74 18.66
N VAL A 294 -2.54 20.26 17.50
CA VAL A 294 -1.62 21.38 17.42
C VAL A 294 -2.38 22.52 18.07
N ARG A 295 -2.16 22.73 19.37
CA ARG A 295 -2.49 23.99 20.01
C ARG A 295 -1.65 25.03 19.27
N LYS A 296 -2.30 25.84 18.45
CA LYS A 296 -1.83 27.19 18.22
C LYS A 296 -2.11 28.01 19.48
#